data_AF-A0A3D0KQY5-F1
#
_entry.id   AF-A0A3D0KQY5-F1
#
_cell.length_a   1.000
_cell.length_b   1.000
_cell.length_c   1.000
_cell.angle_alpha   90.00
_cell.angle_beta   90.00
_cell.angle_gamma   90.00
#
_symmetry.space_group_name_H-M   'P 1'
#
loop_
_entity.id
_entity.type
_entity.pdbx_description
1 polymer ?
#
loop_
_entity_poly.entity_id
_entity_poly.type
_entity_poly.pdbx_seq_one_letter_code
_entity_poly.pdbx_strand_id
1 'polypeptide(L)' 'RDAAVQFLEFLTQTTAQQLYGEINFEYPANPSVEPGGVLQSWGSFNRDELNIEKLSELAPSAQMIIDRIGW' A
#
# COMPACT_ATOMS: atom_id res chain seq x y z
N ARG A 1 0.49 -10.28 22.84
CA ARG A 1 0.37 -10.95 21.51
C ARG A 1 -1.01 -10.69 20.93
N ASP A 2 -2.08 -11.07 21.63
CA ASP A 2 -3.45 -10.98 21.11
C ASP A 2 -3.88 -9.56 20.79
N ALA A 3 -3.59 -8.59 21.65
CA ALA A 3 -3.87 -7.17 21.37
C ALA A 3 -3.14 -6.64 20.12
N ALA A 4 -1.93 -7.15 19.81
CA ALA A 4 -1.22 -6.76 18.60
C ALA A 4 -1.88 -7.35 17.34
N VAL A 5 -2.35 -8.59 17.42
CA VAL A 5 -3.12 -9.21 16.32
C VAL A 5 -4.44 -8.48 16.11
N GLN A 6 -5.19 -8.21 17.17
CA GLN A 6 -6.45 -7.44 17.10
C GLN A 6 -6.24 -6.05 16.52
N PHE A 7 -5.10 -5.42 16.83
CA PHE A 7 -4.76 -4.13 16.24
C PHE A 7 -4.51 -4.24 14.72
N LEU A 8 -3.77 -5.26 14.26
CA LEU A 8 -3.60 -5.51 12.82
C LEU A 8 -4.94 -5.80 12.13
N GLU A 9 -5.83 -6.57 12.77
CA GLU A 9 -7.18 -6.82 12.27
C GLU A 9 -7.98 -5.53 12.15
N PHE A 10 -7.98 -4.68 13.18
CA PHE A 10 -8.61 -3.37 13.17
C PHE A 10 -8.10 -2.50 12.01
N LEU A 11 -6.78 -2.47 11.77
CA LEU A 11 -6.20 -1.71 10.66
C LEU A 11 -6.72 -2.13 9.29
N THR A 12 -7.21 -3.37 9.12
CA THR A 12 -7.80 -3.86 7.87
C THR A 12 -9.31 -3.60 7.74
N GLN A 13 -9.97 -3.16 8.81
CA GLN A 13 -11.41 -2.87 8.80
C GLN A 13 -11.72 -1.56 8.06
N THR A 14 -12.96 -1.45 7.56
CA THR A 14 -13.46 -0.26 6.85
C THR A 14 -13.19 1.04 7.59
N THR A 15 -13.45 1.08 8.90
CA THR A 15 -13.26 2.27 9.73
C THR A 15 -11.83 2.80 9.69
N ALA A 16 -10.83 1.92 9.89
CA ALA A 16 -9.44 2.32 9.87
C ALA A 16 -8.99 2.68 8.44
N GLN A 17 -9.31 1.84 7.46
CA GLN A 17 -8.89 2.06 6.07
C GLN A 17 -9.47 3.35 5.46
N GLN A 18 -10.71 3.72 5.79
CA GLN A 18 -11.29 5.02 5.39
C GLN A 18 -10.52 6.18 6.03
N LEU A 19 -10.34 6.15 7.36
CA LEU A 19 -9.66 7.22 8.09
C LEU A 19 -8.22 7.45 7.59
N TYR A 20 -7.44 6.38 7.45
CA TYR A 20 -6.06 6.47 6.99
C TYR A 20 -5.97 6.87 5.51
N GLY A 21 -6.82 6.30 4.64
CA GLY A 21 -6.85 6.63 3.22
C GLY A 21 -7.24 8.09 2.95
N GLU A 22 -8.20 8.64 3.71
CA GLU A 22 -8.64 10.04 3.58
C GLU A 22 -7.56 11.04 4.00
N ILE A 23 -6.82 10.76 5.06
CA ILE A 23 -5.80 11.67 5.61
C ILE A 23 -4.48 11.56 4.85
N ASN A 24 -4.06 10.35 4.50
CA ASN A 24 -2.76 10.11 3.86
C ASN A 24 -2.82 10.13 2.33
N PHE A 25 -4.02 10.17 1.74
CA PHE A 25 -4.22 10.09 0.30
C PHE A 25 -3.66 8.79 -0.30
N GLU A 26 -3.91 7.67 0.37
CA GLU A 26 -3.48 6.33 -0.04
C GLU A 26 -4.68 5.46 -0.48
N TYR A 27 -4.41 4.47 -1.34
CA TYR A 27 -5.42 3.48 -1.74
C TYR A 27 -5.61 2.45 -0.62
N PRO A 28 -6.86 2.12 -0.25
CA PRO A 28 -7.10 1.11 0.76
C PRO A 28 -6.69 -0.29 0.28
N ALA A 29 -6.12 -1.08 1.19
CA ALA A 29 -5.81 -2.48 0.93
C ALA A 29 -7.07 -3.36 0.98
N ASN A 30 -8.08 -2.95 1.76
CA ASN A 30 -9.37 -3.64 1.82
C ASN A 30 -10.22 -3.25 0.57
N PRO A 31 -10.55 -4.20 -0.31
CA PRO A 31 -11.29 -3.92 -1.55
C PRO A 31 -12.74 -3.49 -1.33
N SER A 32 -13.27 -3.59 -0.10
CA SER A 32 -14.61 -3.11 0.25
C SER A 32 -14.65 -1.61 0.59
N VAL A 33 -13.50 -0.93 0.53
CA VAL A 33 -13.35 0.49 0.85
C VAL A 33 -12.98 1.22 -0.43
N GLU A 34 -13.74 2.25 -0.76
CA GLU A 34 -13.44 3.11 -1.89
C GLU A 34 -12.29 4.09 -1.53
N PRO A 35 -11.41 4.44 -2.48
CA PRO A 35 -10.37 5.46 -2.27
C PRO A 35 -10.96 6.83 -1.92
N GLY A 36 -10.18 7.71 -1.29
CA GLY A 36 -10.62 9.08 -1.00
C GLY A 36 -10.78 9.95 -2.27
N GLY A 37 -11.50 11.07 -2.14
CA GLY A 37 -12.00 11.86 -3.28
C GLY A 37 -10.96 12.25 -4.34
N VAL A 38 -9.74 12.66 -3.95
CA VAL A 38 -8.68 13.01 -4.93
C VAL A 38 -8.23 11.78 -5.73
N LEU A 39 -8.10 10.62 -5.10
CA LEU A 39 -7.68 9.39 -5.77
C LEU A 39 -8.77 8.85 -6.70
N GLN A 40 -10.05 9.00 -6.32
CA GLN A 40 -11.17 8.66 -7.21
C GLN A 40 -11.16 9.52 -8.47
N SER A 41 -10.74 10.79 -8.38
CA SER A 41 -10.68 11.70 -9.54
C SER A 41 -9.68 11.25 -10.61
N TRP A 42 -8.70 10.41 -10.26
CA TRP A 42 -7.72 9.86 -11.20
C TRP A 42 -8.26 8.67 -12.00
N GLY A 43 -9.40 8.11 -11.58
CA GLY A 43 -10.03 6.95 -12.21
C GLY A 43 -9.35 5.63 -11.86
N SER A 44 -9.73 4.58 -12.60
CA SER A 44 -9.17 3.24 -12.46
C SER A 44 -7.79 3.14 -13.10
N PHE A 45 -6.90 2.37 -12.49
CA PHE A 45 -5.60 2.04 -13.06
C PHE A 45 -5.37 0.54 -13.08
N ASN A 46 -4.48 0.08 -13.96
CA ASN A 46 -4.05 -1.30 -13.99
C ASN A 46 -2.97 -1.51 -12.93
N ARG A 47 -3.28 -2.29 -11.89
CA ARG A 47 -2.35 -2.62 -10.80
C ARG A 47 -1.44 -3.77 -11.24
N ASP A 48 -0.15 -3.64 -10.95
CA ASP A 48 0.75 -4.79 -11.02
C ASP A 48 0.35 -5.80 -9.92
N GLU A 49 0.28 -7.08 -10.29
CA GLU A 49 -0.09 -8.18 -9.39
C GLU A 49 1.14 -8.89 -8.79
N LEU A 50 2.35 -8.40 -9.09
CA LEU A 50 3.57 -8.90 -8.48
C LEU A 50 3.47 -8.86 -6.94
N ASN A 51 3.77 -9.98 -6.30
CA ASN A 51 3.82 -10.05 -4.84
C ASN A 51 4.86 -9.04 -4.31
N ILE A 52 4.44 -8.16 -3.39
CA ILE A 52 5.28 -7.13 -2.78
C ILE A 52 6.54 -7.71 -2.11
N GLU A 53 6.49 -8.95 -1.60
CA GLU A 53 7.67 -9.64 -1.05
C GLU A 53 8.81 -9.71 -2.08
N LYS A 54 8.48 -9.84 -3.37
CA LYS A 54 9.48 -9.88 -4.43
C LYS A 54 10.23 -8.56 -4.58
N LEU A 55 9.59 -7.43 -4.28
CA LEU A 55 10.25 -6.12 -4.27
C LEU A 55 11.31 -6.06 -3.17
N SER A 56 10.99 -6.57 -1.97
CA SER A 56 11.92 -6.64 -0.84
C SER A 56 13.12 -7.54 -1.13
N GLU A 57 12.89 -8.70 -1.75
CA GLU A 57 13.97 -9.60 -2.18
C GLU A 57 14.92 -8.95 -3.19
N LEU A 58 14.37 -8.16 -4.12
CA LEU A 58 15.12 -7.53 -5.21
C LEU A 58 15.72 -6.17 -4.85
N ALA A 59 15.30 -5.55 -3.74
CA ALA A 59 15.73 -4.22 -3.33
C ALA A 59 17.26 -4.04 -3.31
N PRO A 60 18.07 -5.00 -2.80
CA PRO A 60 19.53 -4.87 -2.84
C PRO A 60 20.10 -4.84 -4.27
N SER A 61 19.55 -5.66 -5.17
CA SER A 61 19.97 -5.67 -6.58
C SER A 61 19.55 -4.39 -7.30
N ALA A 62 18.34 -3.88 -7.02
CA ALA A 62 17.88 -2.60 -7.54
C ALA A 62 18.79 -1.45 -7.11
N GLN A 63 19.17 -1.40 -5.83
CA GLN A 63 20.09 -0.39 -5.31
C GLN A 63 21.46 -0.46 -6.00
N MET A 64 22.02 -1.66 -6.19
CA MET A 64 23.28 -1.82 -6.92
C MET A 64 23.22 -1.28 -8.36
N ILE A 65 22.07 -1.40 -9.03
CA ILE A 65 21.88 -0.86 -10.38
C ILE A 65 21.84 0.66 -10.34
N ILE A 66 21.03 1.23 -9.43
CA ILE A 66 20.90 2.68 -9.21
C ILE A 66 22.27 3.30 -8.95
N ASP A 67 23.05 2.73 -8.02
CA ASP A 67 24.40 3.19 -7.67
C ASP A 67 25.34 3.16 -8.88
N ARG A 68 25.30 2.08 -9.68
CA ARG A 68 26.19 1.91 -10.85
C ARG A 68 25.92 2.91 -11.97
N ILE A 69 24.68 3.35 -12.13
CA ILE A 69 24.31 4.33 -13.16
C ILE A 69 24.38 5.78 -12.65
N GLY A 70 24.58 5.97 -11.35
CA GLY A 70 24.70 7.29 -10.73
C GLY A 70 23.39 8.05 -10.59
N TRP A 71 22.28 7.34 -10.36
CA TRP A 71 20.99 7.94 -9.98
C TRP A 71 20.97 8.17 -8.46
#